data_AF-A0A848DQ47-F1
#
_entry.id   AF-A0A848DQ47-F1
#
_cell.length_a   1.000
_cell.length_b   1.000
_cell.length_c   1.000
_cell.angle_alpha   90.00
_cell.angle_beta   90.00
_cell.angle_gamma   90.00
#
_symmetry.space_group_name_H-M   'P 1'
#
loop_
_entity.id
_entity.type
_entity.pdbx_description
1 polymer ?
#
loop_
_entity_poly.entity_id
_entity_poly.type
_entity_poly.pdbx_seq_one_letter_code
_entity_poly.pdbx_strand_id
1 'polypeptide(L)'
;MDARLNFFAGPTAGKVLKHFLSAGRILKDSPLPAATQELVALRVSQINGCAVCIDMHTKEAAAAGEAPVRLNLVAAWRGATVFTEAERAALELAEEGTRVAD
;
A
#
# COMPACT_ATOMS: atom_id res chain seq x y z
N MET A 1 16.76 1.23 7.16
CA MET A 1 16.41 2.36 6.27
C MET A 1 16.66 3.62 7.06
N ASP A 2 17.66 4.42 6.68
CA ASP A 2 18.05 5.60 7.44
C ASP A 2 17.33 6.84 6.90
N ALA A 3 16.60 7.54 7.77
CA ALA A 3 15.81 8.70 7.38
C ALA A 3 16.71 9.92 7.19
N ARG A 4 16.67 10.54 6.01
CA ARG A 4 17.36 11.81 5.71
C ARG A 4 16.75 13.00 6.46
N LEU A 5 15.48 12.91 6.83
CA LEU A 5 14.73 13.92 7.58
C LEU A 5 13.86 13.22 8.65
N ASN A 6 13.94 13.70 9.89
CA ASN A 6 13.07 13.24 10.95
C ASN A 6 11.83 14.14 11.07
N PHE A 7 10.70 13.69 10.51
CA PHE A 7 9.43 14.42 10.57
C PHE A 7 8.89 14.58 12.00
N PHE A 8 9.37 13.81 12.97
CA PHE A 8 8.97 13.90 14.38
C PHE A 8 9.84 14.87 15.19
N ALA A 9 10.94 15.39 14.63
CA ALA A 9 11.85 16.27 15.34
C ALA A 9 11.31 17.71 15.52
N GLY A 10 10.29 18.11 14.76
CA GLY A 10 9.77 19.48 14.78
C GLY A 10 8.23 19.54 14.82
N PRO A 11 7.63 20.53 15.50
CA PRO A 11 6.19 20.59 15.72
C PRO A 11 5.38 20.77 14.43
N THR A 12 5.91 21.50 13.44
CA THR A 12 5.23 21.72 12.15
C THR A 12 5.19 20.44 11.32
N ALA A 13 6.35 19.78 11.15
CA ALA A 13 6.46 18.53 10.39
C ALA A 13 5.63 17.40 11.03
N GLY A 14 5.65 17.29 12.37
CA GLY A 14 4.85 16.31 13.10
C GLY A 14 3.33 16.52 12.93
N LYS A 15 2.87 17.79 12.92
CA LYS A 15 1.46 18.11 12.63
C LYS A 15 1.07 17.72 11.21
N VAL A 16 1.89 18.05 10.22
CA VAL A 16 1.65 17.68 8.82
C VAL A 16 1.54 16.16 8.68
N LEU A 17 2.48 15.41 9.24
CA LEU A 17 2.45 13.95 9.22
C LEU A 17 1.19 13.39 9.89
N LYS A 18 0.79 13.95 11.04
CA LYS A 18 -0.45 13.55 11.73
C LYS A 18 -1.69 13.73 10.83
N HIS A 19 -1.77 14.82 10.06
CA HIS A 19 -2.88 15.03 9.14
C HIS A 19 -2.90 14.00 8.00
N PHE A 20 -1.74 13.67 7.42
CA PHE A 20 -1.65 12.61 6.41
C PHE A 20 -2.09 11.24 6.96
N LEU A 21 -1.61 10.87 8.16
CA LEU A 21 -2.00 9.62 8.82
C LEU A 21 -3.50 9.59 9.14
N SER A 22 -4.07 10.71 9.57
CA SER A 22 -5.51 10.83 9.83
C SER A 22 -6.35 10.67 8.57
N ALA A 23 -5.90 11.19 7.42
CA ALA A 23 -6.58 10.97 6.15
C ALA A 23 -6.54 9.49 5.75
N GLY A 24 -5.39 8.83 5.90
CA GLY A 24 -5.26 7.39 5.66
C GLY A 24 -6.14 6.52 6.57
N ARG A 25 -6.30 6.92 7.84
CA ARG A 25 -7.18 6.24 8.80
C ARG A 25 -8.63 6.18 8.32
N ILE A 26 -9.15 7.29 7.79
CA ILE A 26 -10.53 7.36 7.28
C ILE A 26 -10.73 6.37 6.13
N LEU A 27 -9.73 6.22 5.26
CA LEU A 27 -9.77 5.25 4.16
C LEU A 27 -9.69 3.80 4.69
N LYS A 28 -8.84 3.54 5.70
CA LYS A 28 -8.75 2.23 6.34
C LYS A 28 -10.06 1.78 6.98
N ASP A 29 -10.81 2.71 7.57
CA ASP A 29 -12.11 2.45 8.20
C ASP A 29 -13.27 2.36 7.18
N SER A 30 -12.98 2.41 5.87
CA SER A 30 -13.99 2.24 4.82
C SER A 30 -14.49 0.79 4.70
N PRO A 31 -15.61 0.54 4.00
CA PRO A 31 -16.12 -0.82 3.76
C PRO A 31 -15.25 -1.67 2.82
N LEU A 32 -14.18 -1.12 2.24
CA LEU A 32 -13.31 -1.86 1.32
C LEU A 32 -12.57 -2.97 2.10
N PRO A 33 -12.50 -4.22 1.60
CA PRO A 33 -11.84 -5.29 2.33
C PRO A 33 -10.37 -4.96 2.63
N ALA A 34 -9.95 -5.18 3.88
CA ALA A 34 -8.59 -4.86 4.33
C ALA A 34 -7.51 -5.55 3.49
N ALA A 35 -7.73 -6.80 3.08
CA ALA A 35 -6.80 -7.52 2.19
C ALA A 35 -6.62 -6.79 0.85
N THR A 36 -7.71 -6.31 0.22
CA THR A 36 -7.64 -5.53 -1.02
C THR A 36 -6.91 -4.21 -0.81
N GLN A 37 -7.15 -3.53 0.31
CA GLN A 37 -6.44 -2.28 0.65
C GLN A 37 -4.93 -2.50 0.73
N GLU A 38 -4.48 -3.53 1.46
CA GLU A 38 -3.06 -3.80 1.64
C GLU A 38 -2.40 -4.29 0.34
N LEU A 39 -3.08 -5.09 -0.48
CA LEU A 39 -2.56 -5.51 -1.79
C LEU A 39 -2.36 -4.32 -2.75
N VAL A 40 -3.33 -3.40 -2.78
CA VAL A 40 -3.23 -2.16 -3.56
C VAL A 40 -2.07 -1.30 -3.03
N ALA A 41 -2.01 -1.08 -1.72
CA ALA A 41 -0.97 -0.26 -1.11
C ALA A 41 0.43 -0.86 -1.33
N LEU A 42 0.58 -2.18 -1.21
CA LEU A 42 1.80 -2.90 -1.54
C LEU A 42 2.17 -2.71 -3.01
N ARG A 43 1.22 -2.86 -3.93
CA ARG A 43 1.50 -2.73 -5.37
C ARG A 43 1.93 -1.31 -5.75
N VAL A 44 1.21 -0.30 -5.27
CA VAL A 44 1.57 1.12 -5.49
C VAL A 44 2.96 1.41 -4.91
N SER A 45 3.26 0.87 -3.73
CA SER A 45 4.57 1.03 -3.09
C SER A 45 5.71 0.42 -3.89
N GLN A 46 5.49 -0.75 -4.53
CA GLN A 46 6.45 -1.39 -5.42
C GLN A 46 6.72 -0.54 -6.66
N ILE A 47 5.68 0.03 -7.28
CA ILE A 47 5.82 0.88 -8.47
C ILE A 47 6.60 2.15 -8.12
N ASN A 48 6.26 2.79 -6.99
CA ASN A 48 6.94 4.00 -6.51
C ASN A 48 8.33 3.75 -5.91
N GLY A 49 8.75 2.49 -5.74
CA GLY A 49 10.03 2.15 -5.12
C GLY A 49 10.14 2.55 -3.63
N CYS A 50 9.02 2.66 -2.90
CA CYS A 50 9.02 3.03 -1.49
C CYS A 50 9.32 1.82 -0.59
N ALA A 51 10.60 1.55 -0.29
CA ALA A 51 11.00 0.41 0.54
C ALA A 51 10.35 0.38 1.94
N VAL A 52 10.13 1.56 2.56
CA VAL A 52 9.44 1.67 3.86
C VAL A 52 7.99 1.20 3.75
N CYS A 53 7.30 1.64 2.69
CA CYS A 53 5.91 1.31 2.45
C CYS A 53 5.75 -0.18 2.08
N ILE A 54 6.68 -0.73 1.29
CA ILE A 54 6.72 -2.16 0.95
C ILE A 54 6.85 -3.00 2.22
N ASP A 55 7.81 -2.68 3.10
CA ASP A 55 8.01 -3.39 4.36
C ASP A 55 6.76 -3.31 5.26
N MET A 56 6.19 -2.11 5.41
CA MET A 56 5.00 -1.87 6.23
C MET A 56 3.78 -2.67 5.73
N HIS A 57 3.40 -2.51 4.47
CA HIS A 57 2.19 -3.15 3.91
C HIS A 57 2.35 -4.67 3.80
N THR A 58 3.56 -5.18 3.54
CA THR A 58 3.83 -6.63 3.56
C THR A 58 3.60 -7.20 4.97
N LYS A 59 4.11 -6.52 6.01
CA LYS A 59 3.95 -6.95 7.41
C LYS A 59 2.51 -6.83 7.88
N GLU A 60 1.82 -5.73 7.57
CA GLU A 60 0.41 -5.54 7.93
C GLU A 60 -0.47 -6.62 7.28
N ALA A 61 -0.30 -6.88 5.98
CA ALA A 61 -1.04 -7.93 5.28
C ALA A 61 -0.75 -9.32 5.85
N ALA A 62 0.52 -9.65 6.09
CA ALA A 62 0.91 -10.93 6.67
C ALA A 62 0.32 -11.11 8.09
N ALA A 63 0.35 -10.06 8.92
CA ALA A 63 -0.26 -10.09 10.25
C ALA A 63 -1.79 -10.25 10.19
N ALA A 64 -2.43 -9.76 9.12
CA ALA A 64 -3.85 -9.95 8.85
C ALA A 64 -4.19 -11.31 8.20
N GLY A 65 -3.21 -12.18 7.99
CA GLY A 65 -3.40 -13.55 7.46
C GLY A 65 -3.35 -13.66 5.94
N GLU A 66 -2.86 -12.64 5.23
CA GLU A 66 -2.65 -12.75 3.78
C GLU A 66 -1.62 -13.83 3.44
N ALA A 67 -1.89 -14.58 2.39
CA ALA A 67 -1.08 -15.72 1.99
C ALA A 67 0.26 -15.24 1.40
N PRO A 68 1.41 -15.84 1.78
CA PRO A 68 2.71 -15.48 1.24
C PRO A 68 2.79 -15.52 -0.29
N VAL A 69 2.08 -16.48 -0.92
CA VAL A 69 2.01 -16.58 -2.38
C VAL A 69 1.38 -15.33 -3.02
N ARG A 70 0.34 -14.76 -2.41
CA ARG A 70 -0.33 -13.55 -2.92
C ARG A 70 0.55 -12.32 -2.74
N LEU A 71 1.22 -12.18 -1.59
CA LEU A 71 2.20 -11.10 -1.35
C LEU A 71 3.35 -11.11 -2.37
N ASN A 72 3.87 -12.29 -2.71
CA ASN A 72 4.94 -12.44 -3.68
C ASN A 72 4.46 -12.21 -5.13
N LEU A 73 3.22 -12.59 -5.45
CA LEU A 73 2.68 -12.51 -6.81
C LEU A 73 2.01 -11.17 -7.15
N VAL A 74 1.74 -10.29 -6.17
CA VAL A 74 1.04 -9.02 -6.43
C VAL A 74 1.79 -8.14 -7.43
N ALA A 75 3.11 -8.22 -7.49
CA ALA A 75 3.93 -7.50 -8.46
C ALA A 75 3.69 -7.95 -9.92
N ALA A 76 3.23 -9.19 -10.11
CA ALA A 76 2.97 -9.84 -11.39
C ALA A 76 1.49 -10.27 -11.51
N TRP A 77 0.58 -9.55 -10.85
CA TRP A 77 -0.81 -9.96 -10.62
C TRP A 77 -1.59 -10.28 -11.90
N ARG A 78 -1.28 -9.61 -13.03
CA ARG A 78 -1.98 -9.81 -14.32
C ARG A 78 -1.95 -11.26 -14.78
N GLY A 79 -0.82 -11.95 -14.58
CA GLY A 79 -0.63 -13.36 -14.92
C GLY A 79 -0.96 -14.35 -13.79
N ALA A 80 -1.28 -13.85 -12.58
CA ALA A 80 -1.56 -14.69 -11.42
C ALA A 80 -3.05 -15.03 -11.32
N THR A 81 -3.37 -16.26 -10.92
CA THR A 81 -4.75 -16.76 -10.76
C THR A 81 -5.29 -16.65 -9.32
N VAL A 82 -4.46 -16.18 -8.40
CA VAL A 82 -4.76 -16.14 -6.95
C VAL A 82 -5.55 -14.90 -6.50
N PHE A 83 -5.85 -13.98 -7.42
CA PHE A 83 -6.59 -12.75 -7.14
C PHE A 83 -7.99 -12.81 -7.73
N THR A 84 -8.97 -12.33 -6.98
CA THR A 84 -10.37 -12.23 -7.42
C THR A 84 -10.55 -11.12 -8.46
N GLU A 85 -11.64 -11.15 -9.22
CA GLU A 85 -11.94 -10.09 -10.21
C GLU A 85 -12.03 -8.69 -9.58
N ALA A 86 -12.58 -8.57 -8.36
CA ALA A 86 -12.65 -7.31 -7.65
C ALA A 86 -11.24 -6.78 -7.27
N GLU A 87 -10.35 -7.67 -6.82
CA GLU A 87 -8.95 -7.31 -6.52
C GLU A 87 -8.19 -6.94 -7.79
N ARG A 88 -8.41 -7.67 -8.89
CA ARG A 88 -7.82 -7.36 -10.20
C ARG A 88 -8.24 -5.97 -10.68
N ALA A 89 -9.53 -5.63 -10.55
CA ALA A 89 -10.03 -4.29 -10.89
C ALA A 89 -9.40 -3.19 -10.01
N ALA A 90 -9.24 -3.45 -8.71
CA ALA A 90 -8.59 -2.51 -7.79
C ALA A 90 -7.10 -2.33 -8.12
N LEU A 91 -6.39 -3.42 -8.45
CA LEU A 91 -4.99 -3.39 -8.86
C LEU A 91 -4.79 -2.67 -10.19
N GLU A 92 -5.68 -2.86 -11.16
CA GLU A 92 -5.68 -2.11 -12.43
C GLU A 92 -5.78 -0.61 -12.18
N LEU A 93 -6.80 -0.18 -11.42
CA LEU A 93 -6.99 1.22 -11.07
C LEU A 93 -5.77 1.80 -10.34
N ALA A 94 -5.16 1.02 -9.46
CA ALA A 94 -3.96 1.42 -8.73
C ALA A 94 -2.75 1.59 -9.64
N GLU A 95 -2.54 0.69 -10.62
CA GLU A 95 -1.45 0.81 -11.58
C GLU A 95 -1.63 2.04 -12.48
N GLU A 96 -2.81 2.22 -13.08
CA GLU A 96 -3.12 3.36 -13.95
C GLU A 96 -3.03 4.70 -13.21
N GLY A 97 -3.52 4.76 -11.97
CA GLY A 97 -3.42 5.95 -11.13
C GLY A 97 -2.01 6.26 -10.63
N THR A 98 -1.10 5.28 -10.65
CA THR A 98 0.31 5.48 -10.23
C THR A 98 1.20 5.83 -11.41
N ARG A 99 0.96 5.20 -12.58
CA ARG A 99 1.75 5.33 -13.81
C ARG A 99 1.19 6.40 -14.75
N VAL A 100 0.81 7.55 -14.20
CA VAL A 100 0.21 8.64 -14.98
C VAL A 100 1.13 9.25 -16.06
N ALA A 101 2.41 8.88 -16.06
CA ALA A 101 3.42 9.39 -16.99
C ALA A 101 4.01 8.31 -17.92
N ASP A 102 3.54 7.06 -17.82
CA ASP A 102 3.92 5.99 -18.75
C ASP A 102 3.23 6.20 -20.12
#